data_AF-A0A7K5FXV7-F1
#
_entry.id   AF-A0A7K5FXV7-F1
#
_cell.length_a   1.000
_cell.length_b   1.000
_cell.length_c   1.000
_cell.angle_alpha   90.00
_cell.angle_beta   90.00
_cell.angle_gamma   90.00
#
_symmetry.space_group_name_H-M   'P 1'
#
loop_
_entity.id
_entity.type
_entity.pdbx_description
1 polymer ?
#
loop_
_entity_poly.entity_id
_entity_poly.type
_entity_poly.pdbx_seq_one_letter_code
_entity_poly.pdbx_strand_id
1 'polypeptide(L)'
;SQPEWEQLLTNCSAFLFYGMERFMSHILLNRLVAMNIPKCHLMILLDLVRSKQSHQRIVNSDIHKSCLHIALERPTESAMLLSLTGVRSIIANQWYTTLQENAERLEILSENLLSIARTTGQTVHSLQK
;
A
#
# COMPACT_ATOMS: atom_id res chain seq x y z
N SER A 1 -10.10 14.27 -1.61
CA SER A 1 -9.15 15.09 -2.43
C SER A 1 -7.71 14.81 -1.98
N GLN A 2 -6.66 15.18 -2.72
CA GLN A 2 -5.27 14.84 -2.35
C GLN A 2 -4.85 15.29 -0.93
N PRO A 3 -5.24 16.48 -0.43
CA PRO A 3 -4.92 16.92 0.94
C PRO A 3 -5.58 16.06 2.03
N GLU A 4 -6.74 15.46 1.73
CA GLU A 4 -7.52 14.65 2.67
C GLU A 4 -6.79 13.35 3.03
N TRP A 5 -6.15 12.70 2.04
CA TRP A 5 -5.33 11.52 2.26
C TRP A 5 -4.08 11.80 3.07
N GLU A 6 -3.40 12.93 2.81
CA GLU A 6 -2.22 13.35 3.57
C GLU A 6 -2.57 13.59 5.05
N GLN A 7 -3.71 14.20 5.32
CA GLN A 7 -4.21 14.43 6.68
C GLN A 7 -4.60 13.11 7.38
N LEU A 8 -5.24 12.18 6.66
CA LEU A 8 -5.61 10.87 7.20
C LEU A 8 -4.37 10.04 7.56
N LEU A 9 -3.39 9.98 6.66
CA LEU A 9 -2.13 9.25 6.88
C LEU A 9 -1.38 9.78 8.11
N THR A 10 -1.29 11.10 8.29
CA THR A 10 -0.55 11.70 9.41
C THR A 10 -1.23 11.56 10.78
N ASN A 11 -2.52 11.20 10.81
CA ASN A 11 -3.32 11.17 12.04
C ASN A 11 -4.02 9.84 12.34
N CYS A 12 -3.60 8.75 11.71
CA CYS A 12 -4.14 7.40 11.97
C CYS A 12 -3.12 6.53 12.72
N SER A 13 -3.62 5.57 13.52
CA SER A 13 -2.81 4.50 14.11
C SER A 13 -2.65 3.30 13.17
N ALA A 14 -3.62 3.10 12.28
CA ALA A 14 -3.56 2.14 11.21
C ALA A 14 -4.20 2.72 9.94
N PHE A 15 -3.66 2.37 8.78
CA PHE A 15 -4.14 2.81 7.48
C PHE A 15 -4.34 1.62 6.55
N LEU A 16 -5.49 1.57 5.89
CA LEU A 16 -5.80 0.57 4.86
C LEU A 16 -5.95 1.26 3.50
N PHE A 17 -5.13 0.84 2.55
CA PHE A 17 -5.34 1.12 1.14
C PHE A 17 -5.87 -0.13 0.46
N TYR A 18 -7.00 -0.01 -0.23
CA TYR A 18 -7.59 -1.05 -1.05
C TYR A 18 -7.94 -0.44 -2.41
N GLY A 19 -7.19 -0.80 -3.46
CA GLY A 19 -7.31 -0.08 -4.73
C GLY A 19 -6.62 -0.71 -5.92
N MET A 20 -6.90 -0.11 -7.08
CA MET A 20 -6.29 -0.48 -8.36
C MET A 20 -4.85 0.02 -8.45
N GLU A 21 -4.01 -0.64 -9.25
CA GLU A 21 -2.66 -0.16 -9.58
C GLU A 21 -1.74 -0.10 -8.35
N ARG A 22 -0.60 0.60 -8.42
CA ARG A 22 0.34 0.72 -7.31
C ARG A 22 -0.14 1.82 -6.37
N PHE A 23 0.05 1.67 -5.05
CA PHE A 23 -0.22 2.74 -4.09
C PHE A 23 0.46 4.07 -4.49
N MET A 24 1.71 4.00 -4.96
CA MET A 24 2.48 5.16 -5.42
C MET A 24 1.92 5.82 -6.70
N SER A 25 1.01 5.17 -7.43
CA SER A 25 0.31 5.82 -8.56
C SER A 25 -0.77 6.80 -8.10
N HIS A 26 -1.20 6.73 -6.84
CA HIS A 26 -2.25 7.59 -6.27
C HIS A 26 -1.68 8.74 -5.42
N ILE A 27 -0.35 8.76 -5.19
CA ILE A 27 0.32 9.71 -4.31
C ILE A 27 1.56 10.27 -5.00
N LEU A 28 1.79 11.57 -4.82
CA LEU A 28 3.03 12.18 -5.28
C LEU A 28 4.19 11.76 -4.37
N LEU A 29 5.15 11.02 -4.95
CA LEU A 29 6.34 10.53 -4.26
C LEU A 29 7.04 11.63 -3.43
N ASN A 30 7.30 12.79 -4.05
CA ASN A 30 7.97 13.92 -3.40
C ASN A 30 7.23 14.44 -2.17
N ARG A 31 5.90 14.32 -2.14
CA ARG A 31 5.10 14.69 -0.97
C ARG A 31 5.18 13.63 0.10
N LEU A 32 5.01 12.36 -0.28
CA LEU A 32 5.06 11.24 0.67
C LEU A 32 6.37 11.24 1.44
N VAL A 33 7.52 11.37 0.77
CA VAL A 33 8.84 11.36 1.43
C VAL A 33 9.08 12.57 2.33
N ALA A 34 8.37 13.67 2.10
CA ALA A 34 8.42 14.86 2.95
C ALA A 34 7.45 14.76 4.16
N MET A 35 6.57 13.76 4.19
CA MET A 35 5.66 13.55 5.30
C MET A 35 6.37 12.87 6.47
N ASN A 36 5.96 13.24 7.68
CA ASN A 36 6.31 12.54 8.91
C ASN A 36 5.04 11.83 9.42
N ILE A 37 5.01 10.49 9.33
CA ILE A 37 3.85 9.64 9.61
C ILE A 37 4.10 8.70 10.81
N PRO A 38 4.65 9.17 11.94
CA PRO A 38 5.11 8.31 13.04
C PRO A 38 3.94 7.69 13.83
N LYS A 39 2.74 8.27 13.69
CA LYS A 39 1.51 7.79 14.32
C LYS A 39 0.97 6.55 13.64
N CYS A 40 1.32 6.28 12.38
CA CYS A 40 0.84 5.10 11.67
C CYS A 40 1.67 3.88 12.10
N HIS A 41 1.07 3.02 12.92
CA HIS A 41 1.72 1.83 13.45
C HIS A 41 1.63 0.66 12.45
N LEU A 42 0.55 0.62 11.68
CA LEU A 42 0.28 -0.43 10.71
C LEU A 42 -0.30 0.17 9.43
N MET A 43 0.37 -0.09 8.30
CA MET A 43 -0.17 0.21 6.98
C MET A 43 -0.43 -1.09 6.24
N ILE A 44 -1.62 -1.25 5.69
CA ILE A 44 -2.02 -2.40 4.89
C ILE A 44 -2.26 -1.90 3.46
N LEU A 45 -1.45 -2.40 2.53
CA LEU A 45 -1.52 -2.08 1.10
C LEU A 45 -2.05 -3.28 0.34
N LEU A 46 -3.35 -3.24 0.05
CA LEU A 46 -4.03 -4.15 -0.86
C LEU A 46 -4.16 -3.46 -2.23
N ASP A 47 -3.00 -3.14 -2.79
CA ASP A 47 -2.81 -2.54 -4.11
C ASP A 47 -2.35 -3.61 -5.12
N LEU A 48 -1.68 -3.19 -6.19
CA LEU A 48 -1.20 -4.01 -7.31
C LEU A 48 -2.29 -4.73 -8.09
N VAL A 49 -3.54 -4.27 -7.99
CA VAL A 49 -4.63 -4.84 -8.77
C VAL A 49 -4.51 -4.42 -10.22
N ARG A 50 -4.48 -5.40 -11.14
CA ARG A 50 -4.36 -5.15 -12.58
C ARG A 50 -5.57 -5.64 -13.37
N SER A 51 -6.15 -4.73 -14.14
CA SER A 51 -6.99 -4.97 -15.31
C SER A 51 -6.30 -4.48 -16.60
N LYS A 52 -6.79 -4.91 -17.77
CA LYS A 52 -6.29 -4.40 -19.07
C LYS A 52 -6.32 -2.86 -19.15
N GLN A 53 -7.39 -2.25 -18.64
CA GLN A 53 -7.55 -0.79 -18.60
C GLN A 53 -6.55 -0.13 -17.65
N SER A 54 -6.38 -0.69 -16.44
CA SER A 54 -5.39 -0.16 -15.48
C SER A 54 -3.96 -0.25 -15.99
N HIS A 55 -3.64 -1.30 -16.76
CA HIS A 55 -2.33 -1.44 -17.38
C HIS A 55 -2.06 -0.33 -18.39
N GLN A 56 -3.05 0.02 -19.22
CA GLN A 56 -2.94 1.16 -20.14
C GLN A 56 -2.76 2.49 -19.38
N ARG A 57 -3.51 2.71 -18.28
CA ARG A 57 -3.34 3.91 -17.45
C ARG A 57 -1.94 4.01 -16.85
N ILE A 58 -1.42 2.93 -16.27
CA ILE A 58 -0.05 2.89 -15.73
C ILE A 58 0.96 3.21 -16.82
N VAL A 59 0.89 2.53 -17.97
CA VAL A 59 1.82 2.74 -19.09
C VAL A 59 1.78 4.21 -19.51
N ASN A 60 0.60 4.80 -19.70
CA ASN A 60 0.46 6.20 -20.07
C ASN A 60 1.02 7.15 -19.00
N SER A 61 0.79 6.84 -17.71
CA SER A 61 1.31 7.66 -16.61
C SER A 61 2.82 7.57 -16.45
N ASP A 62 3.42 6.43 -16.83
CA ASP A 62 4.85 6.16 -16.68
C ASP A 62 5.67 6.78 -17.85
N ILE A 63 5.05 7.17 -18.97
CA ILE A 63 5.72 7.79 -20.14
C ILE A 63 6.57 9.01 -19.74
N HIS A 64 6.10 9.80 -18.77
CA HIS A 64 6.78 11.02 -18.34
C HIS A 64 7.69 10.82 -17.12
N LYS A 65 7.79 9.60 -16.59
CA LYS A 65 8.60 9.28 -15.41
C LYS A 65 9.96 8.73 -15.82
N SER A 66 11.00 9.10 -15.07
CA SER A 66 12.32 8.50 -15.26
C SER A 66 12.31 7.03 -14.80
N CYS A 67 13.21 6.21 -15.34
CA CYS A 67 13.35 4.82 -14.91
C CYS A 67 13.60 4.68 -13.40
N LEU A 68 14.32 5.63 -12.81
CA LEU A 68 14.55 5.69 -11.36
C LEU A 68 13.26 5.97 -10.59
N HIS A 69 12.42 6.88 -11.07
CA HIS A 69 11.13 7.16 -10.44
C HIS A 69 10.23 5.92 -10.46
N ILE A 70 10.14 5.23 -11.61
CA ILE A 70 9.37 4.00 -11.74
C ILE A 70 9.91 2.88 -10.84
N ALA A 71 11.23 2.80 -10.66
CA ALA A 71 11.85 1.82 -9.76
C ALA A 71 11.45 2.04 -8.31
N LEU A 72 11.29 3.29 -7.86
CA LEU A 72 10.85 3.62 -6.51
C LEU A 72 9.38 3.25 -6.23
N GLU A 73 8.56 3.06 -7.27
CA GLU A 73 7.17 2.61 -7.13
C GLU A 73 7.02 1.09 -6.99
N ARG A 74 8.11 0.33 -7.08
CA ARG A 74 8.07 -1.12 -6.88
C ARG A 74 7.72 -1.45 -5.43
N PRO A 75 7.16 -2.64 -5.15
CA PRO A 75 6.61 -2.94 -3.83
C PRO A 75 7.63 -2.84 -2.69
N THR A 76 8.86 -3.32 -2.91
CA THR A 76 9.93 -3.29 -1.90
C THR A 76 10.40 -1.86 -1.63
N GLU A 77 10.68 -1.10 -2.67
CA GLU A 77 11.10 0.30 -2.61
C GLU A 77 10.01 1.18 -1.98
N SER A 78 8.75 0.91 -2.30
CA SER A 78 7.60 1.58 -1.69
C SER A 78 7.53 1.32 -0.18
N ALA A 79 7.77 0.07 0.25
CA ALA A 79 7.80 -0.26 1.67
C ALA A 79 8.99 0.40 2.40
N MET A 80 10.16 0.49 1.74
CA MET A 80 11.31 1.22 2.28
C MET A 80 10.99 2.71 2.48
N LEU A 81 10.37 3.34 1.49
CA LEU A 81 9.98 4.76 1.57
C LEU A 81 8.98 5.00 2.69
N LEU A 82 7.96 4.15 2.82
CA LEU A 82 6.98 4.24 3.92
C LEU A 82 7.63 4.01 5.30
N SER A 83 8.63 3.15 5.37
CA SER A 83 9.40 2.96 6.61
C SER A 83 10.19 4.24 6.95
N LEU A 84 10.81 4.87 5.95
CA LEU A 84 11.56 6.12 6.10
C LEU A 84 10.67 7.30 6.52
N THR A 85 9.38 7.29 6.16
CA THR A 85 8.42 8.32 6.61
C THR A 85 7.88 8.08 8.02
N GLY A 86 8.25 6.97 8.68
CA GLY A 86 7.92 6.68 10.07
C GLY A 86 6.83 5.63 10.28
N VAL A 87 6.33 4.98 9.22
CA VAL A 87 5.38 3.86 9.35
C VAL A 87 6.09 2.66 10.01
N ARG A 88 5.49 2.09 11.07
CA ARG A 88 6.19 1.07 11.88
C ARG A 88 6.06 -0.36 11.38
N SER A 89 4.97 -0.69 10.71
CA SER A 89 4.72 -2.03 10.15
C SER A 89 3.93 -1.89 8.86
N ILE A 90 4.31 -2.67 7.85
CA ILE A 90 3.69 -2.61 6.52
C ILE A 90 3.33 -4.04 6.10
N ILE A 91 2.08 -4.26 5.75
CA ILE A 91 1.61 -5.46 5.06
C ILE A 91 1.32 -5.03 3.62
N ALA A 92 1.99 -5.64 2.64
CA ALA A 92 1.84 -5.26 1.24
C ALA A 92 1.90 -6.47 0.32
N ASN A 93 1.29 -6.34 -0.86
CA ASN A 93 1.40 -7.32 -1.92
C ASN A 93 2.80 -7.29 -2.55
N GLN A 94 3.40 -8.45 -2.80
CA GLN A 94 4.67 -8.54 -3.53
C GLN A 94 4.47 -8.63 -5.05
N TRP A 95 3.33 -9.18 -5.48
CA TRP A 95 3.01 -9.46 -6.88
C TRP A 95 1.67 -8.85 -7.28
N TYR A 96 1.45 -8.73 -8.59
CA TYR A 96 0.16 -8.29 -9.11
C TYR A 96 -0.96 -9.26 -8.71
N THR A 97 -2.14 -8.68 -8.53
CA THR A 97 -3.31 -9.37 -7.98
C THR A 97 -4.58 -8.91 -8.71
N THR A 98 -5.69 -9.54 -8.38
CA THR A 98 -7.05 -9.14 -8.75
C THR A 98 -7.76 -8.45 -7.57
N LEU A 99 -8.87 -7.75 -7.86
CA LEU A 99 -9.73 -7.18 -6.80
C LEU A 99 -10.25 -8.29 -5.88
N GLN A 100 -10.68 -9.41 -6.46
CA GLN A 100 -11.23 -10.53 -5.69
C GLN A 100 -10.21 -11.10 -4.70
N GLU A 101 -8.99 -11.39 -5.15
CA GLU A 101 -7.94 -11.91 -4.27
C GLU A 101 -7.61 -10.93 -3.14
N ASN A 102 -7.59 -9.62 -3.40
CA ASN A 102 -7.38 -8.63 -2.34
C ASN A 102 -8.58 -8.53 -1.39
N ALA A 103 -9.82 -8.74 -1.86
CA ALA A 103 -11.00 -8.78 -1.01
C ALA A 103 -10.95 -9.98 -0.06
N GLU A 104 -10.59 -11.16 -0.57
CA GLU A 104 -10.39 -12.37 0.24
C GLU A 104 -9.26 -12.18 1.27
N ARG A 105 -8.14 -11.57 0.87
CA ARG A 105 -7.06 -11.21 1.81
C ARG A 105 -7.55 -10.23 2.88
N LEU A 106 -8.34 -9.22 2.52
CA LEU A 106 -8.89 -8.25 3.46
C LEU A 106 -9.76 -8.92 4.52
N GLU A 107 -10.59 -9.88 4.13
CA GLU A 107 -11.43 -10.65 5.05
C GLU A 107 -10.56 -11.41 6.07
N ILE A 108 -9.59 -12.17 5.59
CA ILE A 108 -8.66 -12.93 6.45
C ILE A 108 -7.86 -12.00 7.38
N LEU A 109 -7.32 -10.90 6.84
CA LEU A 109 -6.58 -9.92 7.62
C LEU A 109 -7.46 -9.31 8.72
N SER A 110 -8.69 -8.92 8.39
CA SER A 110 -9.62 -8.28 9.31
C SER A 110 -10.05 -9.23 10.43
N GLU A 111 -10.39 -10.47 10.08
CA GLU A 111 -10.75 -11.50 11.07
C GLU A 111 -9.58 -11.77 12.03
N ASN A 112 -8.37 -11.97 11.51
CA ASN A 112 -7.22 -12.31 12.36
C ASN A 112 -6.76 -11.13 13.23
N LEU A 113 -6.78 -9.90 12.72
CA LEU A 113 -6.33 -8.72 13.46
C LEU A 113 -7.37 -8.22 14.47
N LEU A 114 -8.66 -8.19 14.09
CA LEU A 114 -9.70 -7.53 14.87
C LEU A 114 -10.49 -8.51 15.74
N SER A 115 -10.81 -9.70 15.22
CA SER A 115 -11.64 -10.67 15.94
C SER A 115 -10.79 -11.63 16.77
N ILE A 116 -9.73 -12.19 16.18
CA ILE A 116 -8.85 -13.17 16.84
C ILE A 116 -7.72 -12.48 17.63
N ALA A 117 -7.44 -11.20 17.34
CA ALA A 117 -6.37 -10.39 17.93
C ALA A 117 -4.96 -11.00 17.76
N ARG A 118 -4.70 -11.63 16.62
CA ARG A 118 -3.36 -12.09 16.25
C ARG A 118 -2.44 -10.91 15.96
N THR A 119 -1.15 -11.12 16.23
CA THR A 119 -0.12 -10.14 15.82
C THR A 119 -0.04 -10.03 14.29
N THR A 120 0.48 -8.92 13.77
CA THR A 120 0.62 -8.69 12.32
C THR A 120 1.39 -9.81 11.63
N GLY A 121 2.48 -10.31 12.24
CA GLY A 121 3.25 -11.43 11.70
C GLY A 121 2.46 -12.75 11.63
N GLN A 122 1.72 -13.10 12.68
CA GLN A 122 0.87 -14.29 12.70
C GLN A 122 -0.29 -14.19 11.68
N THR A 123 -0.86 -13.00 11.54
CA THR A 123 -1.90 -12.72 10.55
C THR A 123 -1.37 -12.91 9.12
N VAL A 124 -0.21 -12.32 8.79
CA VAL A 124 0.39 -12.49 7.45
C VAL A 124 0.77 -13.94 7.18
N HIS A 125 1.26 -14.67 8.19
CA HIS A 125 1.51 -16.10 8.04
C HIS A 125 0.24 -16.90 7.73
N SER A 126 -0.93 -16.46 8.22
CA SER A 126 -2.22 -17.09 7.91
C SER A 126 -2.65 -16.90 6.45
N LEU A 127 -2.04 -15.96 5.71
CA LEU A 127 -2.24 -15.79 4.27
C LEU A 127 -1.36 -16.74 3.43
N GLN A 128 -0.33 -17.33 4.04
CA GLN A 128 0.51 -18.33 3.40
C GLN A 128 -0.19 -19.69 3.55
N LYS A 129 -0.72 -20.22 2.45
CA LYS A 129 -1.19 -21.61 2.41
C LYS A 129 -0.01 -22.58 2.42
#